data_AF-A0A1W1B909-F1
#
_entry.id   AF-A0A1W1B909-F1
#
_cell.length_a   1.000
_cell.length_b   1.000
_cell.length_c   1.000
_cell.angle_alpha   90.00
_cell.angle_beta   90.00
_cell.angle_gamma   90.00
#
_symmetry.space_group_name_H-M   'P 1'
#
loop_
_entity.id
_entity.type
_entity.pdbx_description
1 polymer ?
#
loop_
_entity_poly.entity_id
_entity_poly.type
_entity_poly.pdbx_seq_one_letter_code
_entity_poly.pdbx_strand_id
1 'polypeptide(L)' 'MVTQYIYEKKWTKTTPKEALKMIEEEMPETDAEGTLCYILNEIKRGKTVTLGSCRFKMLNSNKKV' A
#
# COMPACT_ATOMS: atom_id res chain seq x y z
N MET A 1 -5.72 -4.70 0.76
CA MET A 1 -4.25 -4.83 0.88
C MET A 1 -3.88 -4.81 2.36
N VAL A 2 -2.59 -4.86 2.70
CA VAL A 2 -2.16 -4.48 4.05
C VAL A 2 -1.11 -3.39 3.98
N THR A 3 -1.17 -2.46 4.94
CA THR A 3 -0.18 -1.39 5.09
C THR A 3 0.55 -1.49 6.42
N GLN A 4 1.75 -0.93 6.48
CA GLN A 4 2.56 -0.86 7.69
C GLN A 4 3.33 0.46 7.70
N TYR A 5 3.17 1.24 8.76
CA TYR A 5 4.14 2.30 9.07
C TYR A 5 5.45 1.68 9.55
N ILE A 6 6.58 2.22 9.09
CA ILE A 6 7.93 1.70 9.42
C ILE A 6 8.16 1.64 10.94
N TYR A 7 7.55 2.55 11.72
CA TYR A 7 7.69 2.60 13.18
C TYR A 7 6.76 1.65 13.95
N GLU A 8 5.59 1.27 13.42
CA GLU A 8 4.61 0.44 14.15
C GLU A 8 4.92 -1.06 14.12
N LYS A 9 5.79 -1.52 13.22
CA LYS A 9 6.15 -2.95 12.99
C LYS A 9 4.96 -3.91 12.79
N LYS A 10 3.72 -3.42 12.68
CA LYS A 10 2.50 -4.19 12.48
C LYS A 10 1.92 -3.95 11.08
N TRP A 11 1.33 -4.98 10.49
CA TRP A 11 0.58 -4.87 9.24
C TRP A 11 -0.91 -4.76 9.55
N THR A 12 -1.57 -3.76 8.99
CA THR A 12 -2.99 -3.47 9.18
C THR A 12 -3.73 -3.72 7.87
N LYS A 13 -4.95 -4.27 7.94
CA LYS A 13 -5.81 -4.41 6.75
C LYS A 13 -6.28 -3.03 6.31
N THR A 14 -6.13 -2.76 5.04
CA THR A 14 -6.38 -1.42 4.48
C THR A 14 -7.20 -1.56 3.21
N THR A 15 -8.31 -0.83 3.18
CA THR A 15 -9.15 -0.68 1.99
C THR A 15 -8.51 0.28 0.99
N PRO A 16 -8.90 0.24 -0.29
CA PRO A 16 -8.42 1.22 -1.27
C PRO A 16 -8.68 2.68 -0.86
N LYS A 17 -9.83 2.96 -0.23
CA LYS A 17 -10.19 4.30 0.25
C LYS A 17 -9.27 4.79 1.37
N GLU A 18 -8.96 3.92 2.34
CA GLU A 18 -8.00 4.25 3.39
C GLU A 18 -6.59 4.43 2.81
N ALA A 19 -6.20 3.59 1.85
CA ALA A 19 -4.91 3.71 1.18
C ALA A 19 -4.78 5.03 0.40
N LEU A 20 -5.84 5.50 -0.28
CA LEU A 20 -5.85 6.84 -0.91
C LEU A 20 -5.54 7.93 0.11
N LYS A 21 -6.26 7.92 1.25
CA LYS A 21 -6.05 8.92 2.30
C LYS A 21 -4.61 8.88 2.83
N MET A 22 -4.06 7.67 3.05
CA MET A 22 -2.65 7.52 3.47
C MET A 22 -1.67 8.10 2.43
N ILE A 23 -1.97 7.95 1.14
CA ILE A 23 -1.13 8.49 0.06
C ILE A 23 -1.23 10.02 0.03
N GLU A 24 -2.42 10.59 0.15
CA GLU A 24 -2.63 12.05 0.22
C GLU A 24 -1.93 12.66 1.45
N GLU A 25 -1.93 11.96 2.59
CA GLU A 25 -1.26 12.40 3.82
C GLU A 25 0.28 12.31 3.71
N GLU A 26 0.83 11.25 3.11
CA GLU A 26 2.28 11.08 2.96
C GLU A 26 2.86 11.88 1.78
N MET A 27 2.08 12.12 0.73
CA MET A 27 2.48 12.82 -0.50
C MET A 27 1.35 13.74 -1.03
N PRO A 28 1.10 14.89 -0.37
CA PRO A 28 -0.01 15.78 -0.74
C PRO A 28 0.15 16.43 -2.12
N GLU A 29 1.37 16.45 -2.68
CA GLU A 29 1.67 17.05 -3.98
C GLU A 29 1.57 16.05 -5.15
N THR A 30 1.21 14.79 -4.87
CA THR A 30 1.13 13.74 -5.90
C THR A 30 -0.30 13.39 -6.27
N ASP A 31 -0.47 12.79 -7.46
CA ASP A 31 -1.73 12.19 -7.86
C ASP A 31 -1.96 10.89 -7.06
N ALA A 32 -2.82 10.97 -6.05
CA ALA A 32 -3.07 9.87 -5.13
C ALA A 32 -3.70 8.66 -5.83
N GLU A 33 -4.57 8.88 -6.81
CA GLU A 33 -5.24 7.81 -7.55
C GLU A 33 -4.26 7.03 -8.46
N GLY A 34 -3.44 7.73 -9.24
CA GLY A 34 -2.40 7.13 -10.07
C GLY A 34 -1.34 6.43 -9.24
N THR A 35 -0.95 7.01 -8.10
CA THR A 35 -0.04 6.38 -7.14
C THR A 35 -0.64 5.10 -6.55
N LEU A 36 -1.92 5.12 -6.17
CA LEU A 36 -2.61 3.92 -5.69
C LEU A 36 -2.69 2.85 -6.79
N CYS A 37 -2.97 3.25 -8.04
CA CYS A 37 -3.00 2.35 -9.19
C CYS A 37 -1.64 1.64 -9.37
N TYR A 38 -0.54 2.40 -9.32
CA TYR A 38 0.82 1.86 -9.35
C TYR A 38 1.08 0.88 -8.20
N ILE A 39 0.76 1.27 -6.97
CA ILE A 39 0.94 0.42 -5.77
C ILE A 39 0.18 -0.89 -5.94
N LEU A 40 -1.10 -0.83 -6.33
CA LEU A 40 -1.93 -2.00 -6.56
C LEU A 40 -1.34 -2.94 -7.62
N ASN A 41 -0.79 -2.40 -8.70
CA ASN A 41 -0.18 -3.20 -9.76
C ASN A 41 1.09 -3.92 -9.26
N GLU A 42 1.95 -3.21 -8.53
CA GLU A 42 3.20 -3.79 -8.04
C GLU A 42 2.98 -4.80 -6.92
N ILE A 43 2.07 -4.55 -5.97
CA ILE A 43 1.79 -5.51 -4.90
C ILE A 43 1.11 -6.79 -5.42
N LYS A 44 0.31 -6.69 -6.50
CA LYS A 44 -0.25 -7.87 -7.18
C LYS A 44 0.84 -8.80 -7.72
N ARG A 45 2.01 -8.26 -8.06
CA ARG A 45 3.19 -9.01 -8.52
C ARG A 45 4.02 -9.60 -7.37
N GLY A 46 3.53 -9.50 -6.14
CA GLY A 46 4.23 -9.99 -4.94
C GLY A 46 5.27 -9.02 -4.38
N LYS A 47 5.35 -7.78 -4.89
CA LYS A 47 6.28 -6.78 -4.37
C LYS A 47 5.73 -6.13 -3.09
N THR A 48 6.66 -5.59 -2.30
CA THR A 48 6.34 -4.61 -1.25
C THR A 48 6.71 -3.24 -1.77
N VAL A 49 5.76 -2.31 -1.80
CA VAL A 49 5.97 -0.92 -2.23
C VAL A 49 6.13 -0.04 -1.00
N THR A 50 7.07 0.89 -1.01
CA THR A 50 7.27 1.87 0.07
C THR A 50 6.97 3.26 -0.45
N LEU A 51 6.15 4.01 0.27
CA LEU A 51 5.80 5.41 0.01
C LEU A 51 6.03 6.17 1.32
N GLY A 52 7.02 7.08 1.35
CA GLY A 52 7.39 7.76 2.58
C GLY A 52 7.71 6.78 3.70
N SER A 53 6.97 6.87 4.81
CA SER A 53 7.07 5.98 5.97
C SER A 53 6.09 4.80 5.93
N CYS A 54 5.28 4.69 4.87
CA CYS A 54 4.30 3.63 4.67
C CYS A 54 4.82 2.54 3.74
N ARG A 55 4.55 1.28 4.11
CA ARG A 55 4.76 0.11 3.25
C ARG A 55 3.43 -0.51 2.87
N PHE A 56 3.33 -0.99 1.64
CA PHE A 56 2.16 -1.62 1.06
C PHE A 56 2.54 -3.01 0.56
N LYS A 57 1.74 -4.02 0.89
CA LYS A 57 1.88 -5.35 0.30
C LYS A 57 0.51 -6.01 0.09
N MET A 58 0.49 -7.01 -0.78
CA MET A 58 -0.68 -7.86 -0.93
C MET A 58 -0.87 -8.66 0.35
N LEU A 59 -2.11 -8.79 0.82
CA LEU A 59 -2.42 -9.78 1.85
C LEU A 59 -2.17 -11.13 1.20
N ASN A 60 -1.16 -11.90 1.65
CA ASN A 60 -0.82 -13.20 1.07
C ASN A 60 -2.10 -14.05 0.92
N SER A 61 -2.58 -14.18 -0.31
CA SER A 61 -3.44 -15.29 -0.68
C SER A 61 -2.46 -16.32 -1.23
N ASN A 62 -2.12 -17.32 -0.41
CA ASN A 62 -1.51 -18.55 -0.90
C ASN A 62 -2.51 -19.18 -1.90
N LYS A 63 -2.51 -18.74 -3.15
CA LYS A 63 -2.93 -19.56 -4.27
C LYS A 63 -1.66 -20.12 -4.88
N LYS A 64 -1.18 -21.22 -4.28
CA LYS A 64 -0.63 -22.31 -5.09
C LYS A 64 -1.75 -22.73 -6.03
N VAL A 65 -1.61 -22.40 -7.30
CA VAL A 65 -2.24 -23.14 -8.41
C VAL A 65 -1.10 -23.80 -9.16
#